data_AF-A0A2W6B224-F1
#
_entry.id   AF-A0A2W6B224-F1
#
_cell.length_a   1.000
_cell.length_b   1.000
_cell.length_c   1.000
_cell.angle_alpha   90.00
_cell.angle_beta   90.00
_cell.angle_gamma   90.00
#
_symmetry.space_group_name_H-M   'P 1'
#
loop_
_entity.id
_entity.type
_entity.pdbx_description
1 polymer ?
#
loop_
_entity_poly.entity_id
_entity_poly.type
_entity_poly.pdbx_seq_one_letter_code
_entity_poly.pdbx_strand_id
1 'polypeptide(L)'
;MAHIRAWAESHNVELVPTPTSASYLNRIECHFRPLREFVLNASDYVSHAEVSIAFRRYLRRRNADHHTSRIRLLESRSRIAGPTSG
;
A
#
# COMPACT_ATOMS: atom_id res chain seq x y z
N MET A 1 11.72 4.94 21.43
CA MET A 1 10.28 4.80 21.78
C MET A 1 9.73 5.96 22.60
N ALA A 2 10.45 6.49 23.60
CA ALA A 2 9.99 7.65 24.40
C ALA A 2 9.60 8.87 23.53
N HIS A 3 10.43 9.20 22.52
CA HIS A 3 10.14 10.30 21.60
C HIS A 3 8.83 10.13 20.81
N ILE A 4 8.52 8.91 20.35
CA ILE A 4 7.29 8.62 19.58
C ILE A 4 6.06 8.73 20.48
N ARG A 5 6.15 8.25 21.74
CA ARG A 5 5.04 8.36 22.71
C ARG A 5 4.74 9.81 23.06
N ALA A 6 5.77 10.62 23.34
CA ALA A 6 5.59 12.05 23.64
C ALA A 6 4.99 12.82 22.45
N TRP A 7 5.41 12.49 21.23
CA TRP A 7 4.79 13.06 20.03
C TRP A 7 3.31 12.64 19.90
N ALA A 8 2.99 11.37 20.12
CA ALA A 8 1.62 10.87 20.01
C ALA A 8 0.67 11.54 21.03
N GLU A 9 1.14 11.71 22.27
CA GLU A 9 0.42 12.40 23.34
C GLU A 9 0.13 13.87 22.99
N SER A 10 1.12 14.59 22.44
CA SER A 10 0.94 15.99 22.02
C SER A 10 0.06 16.19 20.78
N HIS A 11 -0.18 15.13 19.99
CA HIS A 11 -0.93 15.21 18.72
C HIS A 11 -2.29 14.48 18.75
N ASN A 12 -2.75 14.05 19.93
CA ASN A 12 -3.99 13.28 20.08
C ASN A 12 -4.00 12.00 19.22
N VAL A 13 -2.87 11.30 19.20
CA VAL A 13 -2.70 10.04 18.46
C VAL A 13 -2.63 8.88 19.45
N GLU A 14 -3.49 7.88 19.28
CA GLU A 14 -3.43 6.63 20.03
C GLU A 14 -2.54 5.61 19.31
N LEU A 15 -1.60 5.00 20.03
CA LEU A 15 -0.73 3.95 19.50
C LEU A 15 -1.36 2.57 19.75
N VAL A 16 -1.81 1.90 18.69
CA VAL A 16 -2.38 0.55 18.77
C VAL A 16 -1.29 -0.48 18.43
N PRO A 17 -0.83 -1.31 19.40
CA PRO A 17 0.19 -2.31 19.13
C PRO A 17 -0.38 -3.48 18.31
N THR A 18 0.39 -3.93 17.31
CA THR A 18 0.11 -5.17 16.57
C THR A 18 1.06 -6.28 17.02
N PRO A 19 0.61 -7.54 17.08
CA PRO A 19 1.49 -8.68 17.35
C PRO A 19 2.67 -8.76 16.36
N THR A 20 3.80 -9.30 16.82
CA THR A 20 4.97 -9.55 15.97
C THR A 20 4.60 -10.50 14.83
N SER A 21 5.08 -10.20 13.62
CA SER A 21 4.79 -10.98 12.40
C SER A 21 3.30 -11.01 11.99
N ALA A 22 2.49 -10.03 12.43
CA ALA A 22 1.09 -9.90 12.05
C ALA A 22 0.82 -8.70 11.12
N SER A 23 1.59 -8.59 10.04
CA SER A 23 1.42 -7.51 9.05
C SER A 23 0.01 -7.48 8.44
N TYR A 24 -0.65 -8.64 8.34
CA TYR A 24 -2.02 -8.81 7.89
C TYR A 24 -3.10 -8.15 8.75
N LEU A 25 -2.79 -7.83 10.01
CA LEU A 25 -3.68 -7.04 10.85
C LEU A 25 -3.57 -5.54 10.56
N ASN A 26 -2.51 -5.10 9.87
CA ASN A 26 -2.37 -3.71 9.48
C ASN A 26 -3.25 -3.41 8.26
N ARG A 27 -4.24 -2.53 8.43
CA ARG A 27 -5.22 -2.18 7.37
C ARG A 27 -4.56 -1.67 6.10
N ILE A 28 -3.37 -1.06 6.19
CA ILE A 28 -2.66 -0.54 5.00
C ILE A 28 -2.05 -1.64 4.14
N GLU A 29 -1.87 -2.86 4.68
CA GLU A 29 -1.14 -3.92 3.99
C GLU A 29 -1.79 -4.32 2.67
N CYS A 30 -3.13 -4.30 2.60
CA CYS A 30 -3.87 -4.62 1.39
C CYS A 30 -3.58 -3.67 0.21
N HIS A 31 -3.04 -2.48 0.47
CA HIS A 31 -2.67 -1.51 -0.56
C HIS A 31 -1.28 -1.72 -1.15
N PHE A 32 -0.39 -2.44 -0.46
CA PHE A 32 0.98 -2.64 -0.93
C PHE A 32 1.07 -3.56 -2.14
N ARG A 33 0.18 -4.55 -2.24
CA ARG A 33 0.19 -5.50 -3.36
C ARG A 33 -0.13 -4.81 -4.71
N PRO A 34 -1.23 -4.05 -4.87
CA PRO A 34 -1.46 -3.27 -6.08
C PRO A 34 -0.35 -2.27 -6.39
N LEU A 35 0.22 -1.64 -5.35
CA LEU A 35 1.29 -0.68 -5.53
C LEU A 35 2.57 -1.32 -6.06
N ARG A 36 2.95 -2.49 -5.53
CA ARG A 36 4.07 -3.27 -6.07
C ARG A 36 3.84 -3.62 -7.52
N GLU A 37 2.64 -4.07 -7.86
CA GLU A 37 2.34 -4.51 -9.22
C GLU A 37 2.35 -3.37 -10.23
N PHE A 38 1.63 -2.28 -9.94
CA PHE A 38 1.42 -1.21 -10.91
C PHE A 38 2.48 -0.12 -10.90
N VAL A 39 3.23 0.00 -9.82
CA VAL A 39 4.30 1.00 -9.72
C VAL A 39 5.63 0.29 -9.91
N LEU A 40 5.97 -0.69 -9.06
CA LEU A 40 7.33 -1.22 -9.00
C LEU A 40 7.64 -2.27 -10.08
N ASN A 41 6.70 -3.18 -10.37
CA ASN A 41 6.90 -4.25 -11.35
C ASN A 41 6.58 -3.82 -12.78
N ALA A 42 5.79 -2.77 -12.96
CA ALA A 42 5.27 -2.36 -14.27
C ALA A 42 6.26 -1.51 -15.09
N SER A 43 7.40 -1.11 -14.53
CA SER A 43 8.34 -0.20 -15.18
C SER A 43 9.74 -0.38 -14.63
N ASP A 44 10.74 -0.19 -15.49
CA ASP A 44 12.14 -0.12 -15.09
C ASP A 44 12.50 1.36 -14.87
N TYR A 45 12.68 1.75 -13.62
CA TYR A 45 13.02 3.13 -13.26
C TYR A 45 14.52 3.27 -13.07
N VAL A 46 15.08 4.35 -13.61
CA VAL A 46 16.52 4.60 -13.55
C VAL A 46 16.90 5.31 -12.24
N SER A 47 15.92 5.83 -11.49
CA SER A 47 16.16 6.50 -10.21
C SER A 47 15.02 6.37 -9.19
N HIS A 48 15.38 6.56 -7.92
CA HIS A 48 14.41 6.66 -6.82
C HIS A 48 13.45 7.86 -6.99
N ALA A 49 13.89 8.93 -7.66
CA ALA A 49 13.05 10.10 -7.92
C ALA A 49 11.89 9.74 -8.87
N GLU A 50 12.17 8.95 -9.92
CA GLU A 50 11.16 8.46 -10.86
C GLU A 50 10.16 7.53 -10.17
N VAL A 51 10.63 6.60 -9.33
CA VAL A 51 9.75 5.75 -8.51
C VAL A 51 8.84 6.61 -7.64
N SER A 52 9.39 7.65 -7.00
CA SER A 52 8.64 8.56 -6.14
C SER A 52 7.57 9.35 -6.91
N ILE A 53 7.84 9.76 -8.16
CA ILE A 53 6.87 10.41 -9.03
C ILE A 53 5.76 9.42 -9.43
N ALA A 54 6.13 8.22 -9.87
CA ALA A 54 5.19 7.19 -10.27
C ALA A 54 4.26 6.78 -9.12
N PHE A 55 4.82 6.61 -7.91
CA PHE A 55 4.08 6.33 -6.68
C PHE A 55 3.04 7.44 -6.39
N ARG A 56 3.44 8.72 -6.46
CA ARG A 56 2.52 9.84 -6.26
C ARG A 56 1.41 9.89 -7.32
N ARG A 57 1.73 9.61 -8.58
CA ARG A 57 0.73 9.53 -9.67
C ARG A 57 -0.27 8.39 -9.42
N TYR A 58 0.23 7.22 -9.02
CA TYR A 58 -0.61 6.07 -8.65
C TYR A 58 -1.55 6.41 -7.49
N LEU A 59 -1.04 7.00 -6.40
CA LEU A 59 -1.88 7.39 -5.27
C LEU A 59 -2.93 8.44 -5.64
N ARG A 60 -2.57 9.48 -6.40
CA ARG A 60 -3.54 10.50 -6.86
C ARG A 60 -4.66 9.85 -7.67
N ARG A 61 -4.30 8.97 -8.62
CA ARG A 61 -5.28 8.21 -9.40
C ARG A 61 -6.17 7.36 -8.49
N ARG A 62 -5.58 6.53 -7.63
CA ARG A 62 -6.32 5.63 -6.72
C ARG A 62 -7.29 6.40 -5.83
N ASN A 63 -6.88 7.55 -5.30
CA ASN A 63 -7.71 8.38 -4.42
C ASN A 63 -8.80 9.14 -5.19
N ALA A 64 -8.57 9.52 -6.44
CA ALA A 64 -9.60 10.10 -7.31
C ALA A 64 -10.63 9.04 -7.74
N ASP A 65 -10.19 7.80 -7.95
CA ASP A 65 -11.00 6.67 -8.43
C ASP A 65 -11.83 6.00 -7.32
N HIS A 66 -12.06 6.66 -6.17
CA HIS A 66 -12.74 6.08 -4.99
C HIS A 66 -14.17 5.55 -5.28
N HIS A 67 -14.75 5.86 -6.44
CA HIS A 67 -16.08 5.45 -6.89
C HIS A 67 -16.12 4.48 -8.09
N THR A 68 -14.98 4.04 -8.65
CA THR A 68 -15.00 3.19 -9.85
C THR A 68 -14.74 1.71 -9.54
N SER A 69 -15.84 0.94 -9.43
CA SER A 69 -15.87 -0.51 -9.15
C SER A 69 -14.97 -1.37 -10.07
N ARG A 70 -14.65 -0.88 -11.27
CA ARG A 70 -13.87 -1.60 -12.29
C ARG A 70 -12.40 -1.77 -11.91
N ILE A 71 -11.80 -0.81 -11.19
CA ILE A 71 -10.39 -0.91 -10.76
C ILE A 71 -10.28 -1.84 -9.54
N ARG A 72 -11.25 -1.79 -8.61
CA ARG A 72 -11.36 -2.79 -7.53
C ARG A 72 -11.48 -4.21 -8.08
N LEU A 73 -12.21 -4.38 -9.19
CA LEU A 73 -12.35 -5.67 -9.88
C LEU A 73 -11.03 -6.14 -10.53
N LEU A 74 -10.22 -5.22 -11.06
CA LEU A 74 -8.89 -5.56 -11.59
C LEU A 74 -7.91 -5.92 -10.45
N GLU A 75 -7.91 -5.15 -9.36
CA GLU A 75 -7.15 -5.49 -8.14
C GLU A 75 -7.60 -6.83 -7.52
N SER A 76 -8.89 -7.16 -7.59
CA SER A 76 -9.42 -8.45 -7.12
C SER A 76 -9.10 -9.60 -8.07
N ARG A 77 -9.05 -9.38 -9.39
CA ARG A 77 -8.68 -10.41 -10.38
C ARG A 77 -7.23 -10.87 -10.24
N SER A 78 -6.32 -9.97 -9.87
CA SER A 78 -4.94 -10.36 -9.50
C SER A 78 -4.88 -11.27 -8.25
N ARG A 79 -5.97 -11.42 -7.47
CA ARG A 79 -6.03 -12.40 -6.36
C ARG A 79 -6.26 -13.85 -6.83
N ILE A 80 -6.74 -14.08 -8.06
CA ILE A 80 -7.16 -15.42 -8.53
C ILE A 80 -6.00 -16.18 -9.22
N ALA A 81 -4.92 -15.51 -9.60
CA ALA A 81 -3.70 -16.18 -10.05
C ALA A 81 -2.85 -16.63 -8.83
N GLY A 82 -3.29 -17.70 -8.17
CA GLY A 82 -2.41 -18.53 -7.34
C GLY A 82 -1.54 -19.43 -8.22
N PRO A 83 -0.38 -19.91 -7.75
CA PRO A 83 0.51 -20.76 -8.54
C PRO A 83 -0.24 -22.04 -8.90
N THR A 84 -0.34 -22.33 -10.20
CA THR A 84 -0.63 -23.69 -10.69
C THR A 84 0.51 -24.58 -10.22
N SER A 85 0.20 -25.48 -9.29
CA SER A 85 1.05 -26.60 -8.91
C SER A 85 1.51 -27.36 -10.15
N GLY A 86 2.82 -27.58 -10.26
CA GLY A 86 3.48 -28.49 -11.16
C GLY A 86 4.67 -29.09 -10.44
#